data_AF-C7RMZ4-F1
#
_entry.id   AF-C7RMZ4-F1
#
_cell.length_a   1.000
_cell.length_b   1.000
_cell.length_c   1.000
_cell.angle_alpha   90.00
_cell.angle_beta   90.00
_cell.angle_gamma   90.00
#
_symmetry.space_group_name_H-M   'P 1'
#
loop_
_entity.id
_entity.type
_entity.pdbx_description
1 polymer ?
#
loop_
_entity_poly.entity_id
_entity_poly.type
_entity_poly.pdbx_seq_one_letter_code
_entity_poly.pdbx_strand_id
1 'polypeptide(L)'
;MEMTPGADSARPAPPDVAAPTSLVWPQRLSVAWLLTWSGLALWTAHGLATSWPYELHPLLLVLVVAMSGVMFRAGDLLFMRRRRRRLAGWWRAGARLAAVPVGVAAGCFLFSELDALSMTRFEGETANWVHQLDTGTPVSCPADGRYPVDAALNAYLHASGAIRQGTLHHGDGRFVLELKGRSIDIDGSTLYYDSVTRKWNRFHNDNRERTGEFEARINTLAECRVSLS
;
A
#
# COMPACT_ATOMS: atom_id res chain seq x y z
N MET A 1 -18.71 71.45 48.23
CA MET A 1 -18.66 70.96 46.83
C MET A 1 -17.29 70.32 46.69
N GLU A 2 -17.21 69.01 46.87
CA GLU A 2 -15.94 68.27 46.80
C GLU A 2 -16.27 66.93 46.14
N MET A 3 -15.64 66.71 44.98
CA MET A 3 -15.84 65.55 44.12
C MET A 3 -15.01 64.36 44.63
N THR A 4 -15.56 63.18 44.40
CA THR A 4 -15.03 61.84 44.68
C THR A 4 -13.63 61.57 44.11
N PRO A 5 -12.98 60.50 44.61
CA PRO A 5 -12.48 59.48 43.71
C PRO A 5 -13.27 58.19 43.95
N GLY A 6 -13.98 57.74 42.92
CA GLY A 6 -14.58 56.42 42.87
C GLY A 6 -13.47 55.37 42.86
N ALA A 7 -13.52 54.47 43.84
CA ALA A 7 -12.71 53.26 43.82
C ALA A 7 -13.18 52.41 42.63
N ASP A 8 -12.36 52.39 41.58
CA ASP A 8 -12.47 51.42 40.49
C ASP A 8 -12.41 50.01 41.10
N SER A 9 -13.57 49.38 41.18
CA SER A 9 -13.70 47.97 41.51
C SER A 9 -13.00 47.18 40.41
N ALA A 10 -11.77 46.76 40.66
CA ALA A 10 -11.07 45.77 39.86
C ALA A 10 -11.96 44.53 39.79
N ARG A 11 -12.61 44.31 38.64
CA ARG A 11 -13.28 43.03 38.37
C ARG A 11 -12.21 41.95 38.46
N PRO A 12 -12.38 40.92 39.30
CA PRO A 12 -11.47 39.79 39.29
C PRO A 12 -11.48 39.19 37.88
N ALA A 13 -10.29 38.95 37.33
CA ALA A 13 -10.15 38.21 36.08
C ALA A 13 -10.96 36.90 36.20
N PRO A 14 -11.71 36.50 35.15
CA PRO A 14 -12.44 35.24 35.21
C PRO A 14 -11.44 34.13 35.54
N PRO A 15 -11.76 33.23 36.48
CA PRO A 15 -10.85 32.14 36.81
C PRO A 15 -10.52 31.40 35.52
N ASP A 16 -9.23 31.15 35.29
CA ASP A 16 -8.79 30.22 34.26
C ASP A 16 -9.59 28.94 34.45
N VAL A 17 -10.57 28.70 33.55
CA VAL A 17 -11.42 27.52 33.60
C VAL A 17 -10.50 26.36 33.27
N ALA A 18 -9.93 25.77 34.33
CA ALA A 18 -9.18 24.54 34.28
C ALA A 18 -9.94 23.58 33.37
N ALA A 19 -9.27 23.07 32.34
CA ALA A 19 -9.88 22.10 31.45
C ALA A 19 -10.51 21.00 32.33
N PRO A 20 -11.81 20.69 32.17
CA PRO A 20 -12.48 19.77 33.07
C PRO A 20 -11.68 18.46 33.09
N THR A 21 -11.20 18.08 34.28
CA THR A 21 -10.38 16.88 34.51
C THR A 21 -11.04 15.61 33.97
N SER A 22 -12.37 15.64 33.79
CA SER A 22 -13.18 14.60 33.16
C SER A 22 -12.85 14.30 31.70
N LEU A 23 -12.15 15.18 30.97
CA LEU A 23 -11.75 14.95 29.56
C LEU A 23 -10.33 14.41 29.36
N VAL A 24 -9.48 14.45 30.39
CA VAL A 24 -8.07 14.06 30.28
C VAL A 24 -7.94 12.56 29.95
N TRP A 25 -8.60 11.70 30.72
CA TRP A 25 -8.62 10.25 30.49
C TRP A 25 -9.21 9.86 29.13
N PRO A 26 -10.38 10.38 28.72
CA PRO A 26 -10.90 10.22 27.37
C PRO A 26 -9.94 10.54 26.24
N GLN A 27 -9.24 11.67 26.35
CA GLN A 27 -8.30 12.13 25.35
C GLN A 27 -7.09 11.20 25.31
N ARG A 28 -6.51 10.86 26.46
CA ARG A 28 -5.40 9.90 26.56
C ARG A 28 -5.74 8.55 25.92
N LEU A 29 -6.91 7.99 26.21
CA LEU A 29 -7.37 6.75 25.58
C LEU A 29 -7.54 6.89 24.08
N SER A 30 -8.09 8.01 23.61
CA SER A 30 -8.30 8.23 22.18
C SER A 30 -6.97 8.44 21.43
N VAL A 31 -5.98 9.06 22.08
CA VAL A 31 -4.60 9.14 21.57
C VAL A 31 -3.97 7.74 21.52
N ALA A 32 -4.06 6.95 22.59
CA ALA A 32 -3.54 5.59 22.60
C ALA A 32 -4.13 4.76 21.46
N TRP A 33 -5.45 4.80 21.27
CA TRP A 33 -6.12 4.12 20.16
C TRP A 33 -5.70 4.66 18.79
N LEU A 34 -5.52 5.97 18.63
CA LEU A 34 -5.03 6.55 17.38
C LEU A 34 -3.63 6.02 17.05
N LEU A 35 -2.74 5.94 18.04
CA LEU A 35 -1.39 5.40 17.87
C LEU A 35 -1.44 3.92 17.50
N THR A 36 -2.30 3.11 18.13
CA THR A 36 -2.48 1.70 17.78
C THR A 36 -2.94 1.54 16.33
N TRP A 37 -3.96 2.28 15.90
CA TRP A 37 -4.46 2.21 14.53
C TRP A 37 -3.43 2.72 13.51
N SER A 38 -2.69 3.77 13.86
CA SER A 38 -1.62 4.30 13.00
C SER A 38 -0.45 3.32 12.89
N GLY A 39 -0.07 2.66 13.99
CA GLY A 39 0.94 1.61 13.99
C GLY A 39 0.54 0.42 13.14
N LEU A 40 -0.73 -0.01 13.21
CA LEU A 40 -1.26 -1.05 12.34
C LEU A 40 -1.27 -0.63 10.86
N ALA A 41 -1.68 0.62 10.56
CA ALA A 41 -1.65 1.16 9.21
C ALA A 41 -0.21 1.25 8.65
N LEU A 42 0.76 1.66 9.47
CA LEU A 42 2.17 1.71 9.08
C LEU A 42 2.74 0.31 8.86
N TRP A 43 2.44 -0.64 9.74
CA TRP A 43 2.91 -2.03 9.60
C TRP A 43 2.33 -2.69 8.34
N THR A 44 1.03 -2.51 8.09
CA THR A 44 0.38 -3.01 6.86
C THR A 44 0.92 -2.33 5.61
N ALA A 45 1.11 -1.00 5.65
CA ALA A 45 1.70 -0.24 4.54
C ALA A 45 3.13 -0.70 4.23
N HIS A 46 3.95 -0.93 5.26
CA HIS A 46 5.30 -1.46 5.07
C HIS A 46 5.25 -2.83 4.39
N GLY A 47 4.41 -3.75 4.88
CA GLY A 47 4.24 -5.07 4.30
C GLY A 47 3.83 -5.03 2.82
N LEU A 48 2.86 -4.19 2.47
CA LEU A 48 2.40 -3.98 1.08
C LEU A 48 3.48 -3.34 0.20
N ALA A 49 4.28 -2.42 0.72
CA ALA A 49 5.36 -1.80 -0.04
C ALA A 49 6.55 -2.75 -0.30
N THR A 50 6.68 -3.83 0.49
CA THR A 50 7.78 -4.81 0.38
C THR A 50 7.33 -6.16 -0.17
N SER A 51 6.03 -6.39 -0.34
CA SER A 51 5.52 -7.62 -0.94
C SER A 51 5.88 -7.69 -2.41
N TRP A 52 5.76 -8.89 -2.97
CA TRP A 52 5.87 -9.09 -4.41
C TRP A 52 4.87 -8.18 -5.12
N PRO A 53 5.26 -7.46 -6.19
CA PRO A 53 4.33 -6.63 -6.92
C PRO A 53 3.18 -7.49 -7.44
N TYR A 54 1.97 -6.91 -7.49
CA TYR A 54 0.73 -7.59 -7.87
C TYR A 54 0.23 -8.68 -6.95
N GLU A 55 0.84 -8.84 -5.77
CA GLU A 55 0.22 -9.68 -4.76
C GLU A 55 -0.92 -8.89 -4.11
N LEU A 56 -2.14 -9.13 -4.58
CA LEU A 56 -3.36 -8.65 -3.91
C LEU A 56 -3.40 -9.31 -2.53
N HIS A 57 -2.87 -8.61 -1.54
CA HIS A 57 -2.63 -9.18 -0.23
C HIS A 57 -3.84 -8.94 0.68
N PRO A 58 -4.23 -9.89 1.53
CA PRO A 58 -5.21 -9.66 2.61
C PRO A 58 -4.91 -8.43 3.49
N LEU A 59 -3.68 -7.92 3.47
CA LEU A 59 -3.27 -6.70 4.15
C LEU A 59 -4.01 -5.45 3.63
N LEU A 60 -4.54 -5.45 2.39
CA LEU A 60 -5.39 -4.36 1.90
C LEU A 60 -6.62 -4.17 2.80
N LEU A 61 -7.30 -5.26 3.15
CA LEU A 61 -8.47 -5.20 4.02
C LEU A 61 -8.08 -4.70 5.41
N VAL A 62 -6.94 -5.15 5.93
CA VAL A 62 -6.42 -4.68 7.22
C VAL A 62 -6.07 -3.19 7.16
N LEU A 63 -5.49 -2.71 6.06
CA LEU A 63 -5.16 -1.30 5.84
C LEU A 63 -6.43 -0.44 5.82
N VAL A 64 -7.46 -0.85 5.08
CA VAL A 64 -8.75 -0.15 5.02
C VAL A 64 -9.41 -0.04 6.40
N VAL A 65 -9.40 -1.13 7.17
CA VAL A 65 -9.92 -1.15 8.54
C VAL A 65 -9.09 -0.23 9.44
N ALA A 66 -7.76 -0.30 9.33
CA ALA A 66 -6.85 0.54 10.12
C ALA A 66 -7.07 2.03 9.83
N MET A 67 -7.17 2.40 8.55
CA MET A 67 -7.41 3.77 8.13
C MET A 67 -8.76 4.30 8.60
N SER A 68 -9.82 3.48 8.57
CA SER A 68 -11.11 3.84 9.15
C SER A 68 -11.01 4.14 10.65
N GLY A 69 -10.23 3.34 11.38
CA GLY A 69 -9.90 3.56 12.78
C GLY A 69 -9.14 4.87 13.03
N VAL A 70 -8.12 5.16 12.22
CA VAL A 70 -7.36 6.41 12.26
C VAL A 70 -8.27 7.62 12.06
N MET A 71 -9.09 7.62 11.00
CA MET A 71 -9.98 8.73 10.66
C MET A 71 -10.99 9.01 11.77
N PHE A 72 -11.59 7.95 12.31
CA PHE A 72 -12.51 8.09 13.44
C PHE A 72 -11.82 8.69 14.67
N ARG A 73 -10.64 8.19 15.07
CA ARG A 73 -9.94 8.64 16.27
C ARG A 73 -9.36 10.05 16.14
N ALA A 74 -8.84 10.41 14.96
CA ALA A 74 -8.41 11.76 14.67
C ALA A 74 -9.58 12.75 14.75
N GLY A 75 -10.73 12.40 14.17
CA GLY A 75 -11.96 13.20 14.25
C GLY A 75 -12.48 13.37 15.68
N ASP A 76 -12.53 12.29 16.47
CA ASP A 76 -12.98 12.32 17.88
C ASP A 76 -12.05 13.20 18.73
N LEU A 77 -10.73 13.12 18.53
CA LEU A 77 -9.75 13.99 19.21
C LEU A 77 -9.91 15.46 18.82
N LEU A 78 -10.06 15.75 17.53
CA LEU A 78 -10.27 17.11 17.05
C LEU A 78 -11.56 17.71 17.63
N PHE A 79 -12.64 16.92 17.68
CA PHE A 79 -13.91 17.32 18.27
C PHE A 79 -13.75 17.61 19.76
N MET A 80 -13.12 16.71 20.52
CA MET A 80 -12.90 16.89 21.97
C MET A 80 -12.03 18.13 22.26
N ARG A 81 -11.01 18.39 21.44
CA ARG A 81 -10.18 19.61 21.56
C ARG A 81 -11.00 20.88 21.29
N ARG A 82 -11.79 20.89 20.22
CA ARG A 82 -12.55 22.07 19.79
C ARG A 82 -13.75 22.39 20.67
N ARG A 83 -14.49 21.38 21.12
CA ARG A 83 -15.75 21.54 21.85
C ARG A 83 -15.62 21.28 23.35
N ARG A 84 -14.44 20.87 23.84
CA ARG A 84 -14.18 20.49 25.23
C ARG A 84 -15.24 19.55 25.81
N ARG A 85 -15.76 18.63 24.99
CA ARG A 85 -16.80 17.64 25.36
C ARG A 85 -16.68 16.38 24.50
N ARG A 86 -17.20 15.26 25.01
CA ARG A 86 -17.32 14.01 24.24
C ARG A 86 -18.51 14.08 23.27
N LEU A 87 -18.39 13.37 22.15
CA LEU A 87 -19.56 13.04 21.32
C LEU A 87 -20.54 12.19 22.13
N ALA A 88 -21.82 12.54 22.08
CA ALA A 88 -22.88 11.71 22.65
C ALA A 88 -22.93 10.35 21.90
N GLY A 89 -23.47 9.31 22.56
CA GLY A 89 -23.41 7.93 22.06
C GLY A 89 -23.91 7.77 20.62
N TRP A 90 -25.05 8.38 20.28
CA TRP A 90 -25.64 8.31 18.95
C TRP A 90 -24.82 9.06 17.88
N TRP A 91 -24.30 10.26 18.21
CA TRP A 91 -23.40 11.01 17.33
C TRP A 91 -22.09 10.27 17.10
N ARG A 92 -21.59 9.57 18.12
CA ARG A 92 -20.36 8.75 18.03
C ARG A 92 -20.57 7.55 17.10
N ALA A 93 -21.75 6.93 17.13
CA ALA A 93 -22.11 5.87 16.19
C ALA A 93 -22.17 6.41 14.75
N GLY A 94 -22.84 7.55 14.54
CA GLY A 94 -22.87 8.23 13.23
C GLY A 94 -21.47 8.58 12.70
N ALA A 95 -20.58 9.09 13.57
CA ALA A 95 -19.19 9.40 13.21
C ALA A 95 -18.38 8.15 12.84
N ARG A 96 -18.64 6.99 13.46
CA ARG A 96 -18.01 5.72 13.06
C ARG A 96 -18.46 5.29 11.67
N LEU A 97 -19.77 5.35 11.41
CA LEU A 97 -20.32 5.00 10.10
C LEU A 97 -19.78 5.93 9.00
N ALA A 98 -19.64 7.23 9.28
CA ALA A 98 -19.05 8.18 8.35
C ALA A 98 -17.53 8.00 8.16
N ALA A 99 -16.81 7.48 9.16
CA ALA A 99 -15.38 7.25 9.06
C ALA A 99 -15.02 6.04 8.18
N VAL A 100 -15.94 5.08 8.01
CA VAL A 100 -15.73 3.91 7.14
C VAL A 100 -15.49 4.31 5.67
N PRO A 101 -16.39 5.05 4.98
CA PRO A 101 -16.16 5.40 3.58
C PRO A 101 -14.91 6.28 3.40
N VAL A 102 -14.61 7.17 4.35
CA VAL A 102 -13.38 7.98 4.32
C VAL A 102 -12.14 7.10 4.50
N GLY A 103 -12.18 6.14 5.41
CA GLY A 103 -11.10 5.17 5.63
C GLY A 103 -10.90 4.24 4.44
N VAL A 104 -11.98 3.83 3.77
CA VAL A 104 -11.92 3.07 2.51
C VAL A 104 -11.24 3.90 1.43
N ALA A 105 -11.69 5.14 1.20
CA ALA A 105 -11.09 6.01 0.20
C ALA A 105 -9.59 6.25 0.46
N ALA A 106 -9.23 6.55 1.72
CA ALA A 106 -7.85 6.75 2.13
C ALA A 106 -7.01 5.47 2.01
N GLY A 107 -7.57 4.32 2.38
CA GLY A 107 -6.91 3.01 2.29
C GLY A 107 -6.65 2.60 0.84
N CYS A 108 -7.65 2.78 -0.05
CA CYS A 108 -7.49 2.49 -1.48
C CYS A 108 -6.49 3.42 -2.16
N PHE A 109 -6.53 4.72 -1.83
CA PHE A 109 -5.54 5.68 -2.33
C PHE A 109 -4.12 5.33 -1.86
N LEU A 110 -3.95 5.01 -0.58
CA LEU A 110 -2.65 4.61 -0.07
C LEU A 110 -2.19 3.29 -0.69
N PHE A 111 -3.09 2.34 -0.92
CA PHE A 111 -2.77 1.09 -1.60
C PHE A 111 -2.24 1.31 -3.01
N SER A 112 -2.83 2.21 -3.83
CA SER A 112 -2.30 2.48 -5.17
C SER A 112 -0.88 3.05 -5.15
N GLU A 113 -0.56 3.89 -4.16
CA GLU A 113 0.80 4.42 -3.98
C GLU A 113 1.78 3.34 -3.51
N LEU A 114 1.35 2.48 -2.58
CA LEU A 114 2.18 1.38 -2.06
C LEU A 114 2.44 0.30 -3.12
N ASP A 115 1.45 0.02 -3.95
CA ASP A 115 1.58 -0.89 -5.10
C ASP A 115 2.54 -0.31 -6.16
N ALA A 116 2.46 0.99 -6.47
CA ALA A 116 3.44 1.66 -7.32
C ALA A 116 4.86 1.63 -6.72
N LEU A 117 4.99 1.79 -5.41
CA LEU A 117 6.27 1.70 -4.71
C LEU A 117 6.84 0.26 -4.73
N SER A 118 5.99 -0.75 -4.52
CA SER A 118 6.36 -2.16 -4.64
C SER A 118 6.89 -2.45 -6.05
N MET A 119 6.20 -1.95 -7.08
CA MET A 119 6.67 -2.06 -8.47
C MET A 119 8.02 -1.40 -8.69
N THR A 120 8.20 -0.17 -8.22
CA THR A 120 9.47 0.56 -8.38
C THR A 120 10.63 -0.21 -7.73
N ARG A 121 10.41 -0.83 -6.57
CA ARG A 121 11.41 -1.67 -5.90
C ARG A 121 11.72 -2.91 -6.71
N PHE A 122 10.70 -3.61 -7.19
CA PHE A 122 10.88 -4.79 -8.03
C PHE A 122 11.68 -4.48 -9.30
N GLU A 123 11.37 -3.38 -10.00
CA GLU A 123 12.12 -2.94 -11.18
C GLU A 123 13.59 -2.65 -10.84
N GLY A 124 13.84 -2.02 -9.68
CA GLY A 124 15.20 -1.77 -9.19
C GLY A 124 15.98 -3.06 -8.93
N GLU A 125 15.38 -4.02 -8.23
CA GLU A 125 16.02 -5.31 -7.90
C GLU A 125 16.20 -6.22 -9.12
N THR A 126 15.36 -6.09 -10.14
CA THR A 126 15.46 -6.89 -11.37
C THR A 126 16.31 -6.26 -12.47
N ALA A 127 16.68 -4.98 -12.35
CA ALA A 127 17.35 -4.23 -13.42
C ALA A 127 18.63 -4.90 -13.94
N ASN A 128 19.50 -5.34 -13.03
CA ASN A 128 20.76 -6.00 -13.41
C ASN A 128 20.52 -7.35 -14.10
N TRP A 129 19.62 -8.15 -13.53
CA TRP A 129 19.28 -9.46 -14.06
C TRP A 129 18.67 -9.36 -15.47
N VAL A 130 17.71 -8.46 -15.65
CA VAL A 130 17.11 -8.19 -16.97
C VAL A 130 18.13 -7.65 -17.96
N HIS A 131 19.04 -6.77 -17.53
CA HIS A 131 20.12 -6.29 -18.38
C HIS A 131 21.04 -7.42 -18.85
N GLN A 132 21.33 -8.40 -17.99
CA GLN A 132 22.10 -9.60 -18.37
C GLN A 132 21.34 -10.46 -19.39
N LEU A 133 20.02 -10.60 -19.25
CA LEU A 133 19.21 -11.28 -20.26
C LEU A 133 19.24 -10.53 -21.60
N ASP A 134 19.06 -9.21 -21.59
CA ASP A 134 19.07 -8.37 -22.80
C ASP A 134 20.43 -8.37 -23.53
N THR A 135 21.53 -8.55 -22.80
CA THR A 135 22.90 -8.56 -23.35
C THR A 135 23.43 -9.97 -23.63
N GLY A 136 22.77 -11.01 -23.10
CA GLY A 136 23.09 -12.41 -23.33
C GLY A 136 22.67 -12.87 -24.72
N THR A 137 23.64 -13.06 -25.62
CA THR A 137 23.42 -13.72 -26.92
C THR A 137 23.21 -15.24 -26.76
N PRO A 138 22.23 -15.83 -27.46
CA PRO A 138 20.81 -15.49 -27.48
C PRO A 138 20.11 -15.93 -26.18
N VAL A 139 19.05 -15.21 -25.77
CA VAL A 139 18.19 -15.66 -24.66
C VAL A 139 17.54 -16.99 -25.04
N SER A 140 18.10 -18.07 -24.50
CA SER A 140 17.67 -19.44 -24.72
C SER A 140 17.22 -20.06 -23.42
N CYS A 141 16.28 -21.01 -23.51
CA CYS A 141 15.85 -21.79 -22.37
C CYS A 141 17.03 -22.42 -21.63
N PRO A 142 17.12 -22.25 -20.29
CA PRO A 142 18.12 -22.94 -19.50
C PRO A 142 17.92 -24.45 -19.62
N ALA A 143 18.99 -25.22 -19.75
CA ALA A 143 18.91 -26.68 -19.92
C ALA A 143 18.20 -27.39 -18.75
N ASP A 144 18.30 -26.82 -17.54
CA ASP A 144 17.68 -27.30 -16.31
C ASP A 144 16.41 -26.51 -15.92
N GLY A 145 15.98 -25.56 -16.77
CA GLY A 145 14.85 -24.68 -16.52
C GLY A 145 15.08 -23.65 -15.41
N ARG A 146 16.33 -23.40 -14.98
CA ARG A 146 16.65 -22.45 -13.92
C ARG A 146 17.35 -21.22 -14.47
N TYR A 147 16.78 -20.04 -14.22
CA TYR A 147 17.46 -18.79 -14.50
C TYR A 147 18.23 -18.34 -13.27
N PRO A 148 19.57 -18.17 -13.37
CA PRO A 148 20.34 -17.62 -12.29
C PRO A 148 19.91 -16.16 -12.05
N VAL A 149 19.61 -15.85 -10.79
CA VAL A 149 19.43 -14.47 -10.31
C VAL A 149 20.58 -14.10 -9.39
N ASP A 150 20.89 -12.80 -9.29
CA ASP A 150 21.92 -12.35 -8.36
C ASP A 150 21.45 -12.45 -6.89
N ALA A 151 22.40 -12.29 -5.96
CA ALA A 151 22.13 -12.43 -4.54
C ALA A 151 21.13 -11.39 -4.01
N ALA A 152 21.09 -10.18 -4.59
CA ALA A 152 20.18 -9.12 -4.17
C ALA A 152 18.74 -9.46 -4.57
N LEU A 153 18.53 -9.80 -5.84
CA LEU A 153 17.23 -10.25 -6.34
C LEU A 153 16.76 -11.52 -5.62
N ASN A 154 17.66 -12.48 -5.35
CA ASN A 154 17.30 -13.67 -4.61
C ASN A 154 16.84 -13.37 -3.17
N ALA A 155 17.53 -12.47 -2.48
CA ALA A 155 17.16 -12.02 -1.14
C ALA A 155 15.81 -11.27 -1.15
N TYR A 156 15.58 -10.41 -2.15
CA TYR A 156 14.30 -9.74 -2.37
C TYR A 156 13.18 -10.77 -2.57
N LEU A 157 13.34 -11.71 -3.50
CA LEU A 157 12.37 -12.78 -3.79
C LEU A 157 12.01 -13.60 -2.55
N HIS A 158 13.00 -13.87 -1.70
CA HIS A 158 12.79 -14.59 -0.43
C HIS A 158 12.01 -13.73 0.57
N ALA A 159 12.42 -12.48 0.77
CA ALA A 159 11.79 -11.57 1.73
C ALA A 159 10.35 -11.21 1.33
N SER A 160 10.09 -11.08 0.03
CA SER A 160 8.79 -10.69 -0.51
C SER A 160 7.81 -11.85 -0.67
N GLY A 161 8.24 -13.10 -0.40
CA GLY A 161 7.41 -14.30 -0.60
C GLY A 161 7.07 -14.59 -2.06
N ALA A 162 7.85 -14.07 -3.00
CA ALA A 162 7.57 -14.10 -4.43
C ALA A 162 7.38 -15.51 -5.01
N ILE A 163 6.54 -15.60 -6.04
CA ILE A 163 6.51 -16.80 -6.89
C ILE A 163 7.75 -16.78 -7.78
N ARG A 164 8.59 -17.80 -7.62
CA ARG A 164 9.83 -18.00 -8.37
C ARG A 164 9.61 -18.76 -9.67
N GLN A 165 8.43 -18.68 -10.26
CA GLN A 165 8.04 -19.41 -11.46
C GLN A 165 7.57 -18.45 -12.53
N GLY A 166 7.99 -18.71 -13.76
CA GLY A 166 7.63 -17.93 -14.92
C GLY A 166 7.71 -18.73 -16.21
N THR A 167 7.46 -18.03 -17.30
CA THR A 167 7.60 -18.54 -18.66
C THR A 167 8.45 -17.56 -19.43
N LEU A 168 9.50 -18.06 -20.07
CA LEU A 168 10.23 -17.29 -21.06
C LEU A 168 9.66 -17.60 -22.43
N HIS A 169 9.20 -16.56 -23.12
CA HIS A 169 8.82 -16.58 -24.52
C HIS A 169 9.96 -15.96 -25.33
N HIS A 170 10.57 -16.68 -26.26
CA HIS A 170 11.75 -16.20 -26.99
C HIS A 170 11.74 -16.60 -28.48
N GLY A 171 12.38 -15.78 -29.32
CA GLY A 171 12.38 -15.97 -30.77
C GLY A 171 12.56 -14.64 -31.49
N ASP A 172 12.93 -14.68 -32.77
CA ASP A 172 12.98 -13.48 -33.63
C ASP A 172 13.83 -12.31 -33.08
N GLY A 173 14.89 -12.61 -32.32
CA GLY A 173 15.75 -11.61 -31.70
C GLY A 173 15.12 -10.83 -30.53
N ARG A 174 13.98 -11.30 -30.00
CA ARG A 174 13.31 -10.74 -28.82
C ARG A 174 12.95 -11.85 -27.82
N PHE A 175 12.62 -11.41 -26.62
CA PHE A 175 11.98 -12.23 -25.61
C PHE A 175 10.93 -11.47 -24.80
N VAL A 176 10.02 -12.22 -24.20
CA VAL A 176 9.07 -11.78 -23.18
C VAL A 176 9.22 -12.70 -21.99
N LEU A 177 9.53 -12.14 -20.83
CA LEU A 177 9.60 -12.90 -19.58
C LEU A 177 8.30 -12.69 -18.82
N GLU A 178 7.49 -13.73 -18.72
CA GLU A 178 6.26 -13.77 -17.95
C GLU A 178 6.53 -14.31 -16.55
N LEU A 179 6.12 -13.59 -15.52
CA LEU A 179 6.13 -14.03 -14.13
C LEU A 179 4.68 -14.16 -13.64
N LYS A 180 4.39 -15.30 -13.03
CA LYS A 180 3.03 -15.55 -12.51
C LYS A 180 2.85 -14.82 -11.19
N GLY A 181 1.83 -13.96 -11.12
CA GLY A 181 1.37 -13.35 -9.88
C GLY A 181 0.41 -14.23 -9.12
N ARG A 182 0.17 -13.89 -7.85
CA ARG A 182 -0.95 -14.36 -7.04
C ARG A 182 -1.95 -13.23 -6.92
N SER A 183 -3.22 -13.50 -7.22
CA SER A 183 -4.33 -12.59 -6.91
C SER A 183 -5.29 -13.27 -5.93
N ILE A 184 -6.04 -12.47 -5.18
CA ILE A 184 -7.23 -12.95 -4.45
C ILE A 184 -8.31 -13.44 -5.44
N ASP A 185 -8.25 -12.96 -6.69
CA ASP A 185 -9.16 -13.35 -7.77
C ASP A 185 -8.70 -14.63 -8.48
N ILE A 186 -9.67 -15.43 -8.93
CA ILE A 186 -9.49 -16.79 -9.47
C ILE A 186 -8.59 -16.83 -10.71
N ASP A 187 -8.65 -15.79 -11.55
CA ASP A 187 -7.99 -15.78 -12.86
C ASP A 187 -6.51 -15.32 -12.78
N GLY A 188 -6.08 -14.83 -11.61
CA GLY A 188 -4.71 -14.40 -11.37
C GLY A 188 -4.33 -13.09 -12.07
N SER A 189 -3.04 -12.78 -12.06
CA SER A 189 -2.50 -11.57 -12.70
C SER A 189 -1.16 -11.88 -13.35
N THR A 190 -0.89 -11.19 -14.45
CA THR A 190 0.30 -11.39 -15.26
C THR A 190 1.21 -10.18 -15.15
N LEU A 191 2.46 -10.43 -14.78
CA LEU A 191 3.56 -9.47 -14.82
C LEU A 191 4.54 -9.94 -15.87
N TYR A 192 4.83 -9.13 -16.87
CA TYR A 192 5.78 -9.52 -17.91
C TYR A 192 6.76 -8.41 -18.30
N TYR A 193 7.99 -8.78 -18.62
CA TYR A 193 8.98 -7.89 -19.22
C TYR A 193 9.00 -8.10 -20.73
N ASP A 194 8.91 -7.03 -21.51
CA ASP A 194 9.03 -7.07 -22.98
C ASP A 194 10.35 -6.43 -23.40
N SER A 195 11.29 -7.25 -23.89
CA SER A 195 12.63 -6.83 -24.33
C SER A 195 12.63 -5.76 -25.43
N VAL A 196 11.57 -5.69 -26.25
CA VAL A 196 11.48 -4.68 -27.32
C VAL A 196 11.19 -3.30 -26.72
N THR A 197 10.27 -3.25 -25.75
CA THR A 197 9.90 -1.98 -25.09
C THR A 197 10.79 -1.66 -23.89
N ARG A 198 11.54 -2.66 -23.39
CA ARG A 198 12.37 -2.63 -22.19
C ARG A 198 11.61 -2.18 -20.95
N LYS A 199 10.39 -2.71 -20.79
CA LYS A 199 9.47 -2.34 -19.72
C LYS A 199 8.78 -3.56 -19.13
N TRP A 200 8.58 -3.47 -17.82
CA TRP A 200 7.64 -4.32 -17.12
C TRP A 200 6.22 -3.84 -17.37
N ASN A 201 5.33 -4.79 -17.63
CA ASN A 201 3.92 -4.58 -17.90
C ASN A 201 3.10 -5.48 -17.01
N ARG A 202 1.90 -5.02 -16.71
CA ARG A 202 1.05 -5.61 -15.68
C ARG A 202 -0.40 -5.63 -16.10
N PHE A 203 -1.11 -6.71 -15.82
CA PHE A 203 -2.56 -6.72 -15.96
C PHE A 203 -3.21 -7.84 -15.12
N HIS A 204 -4.47 -7.62 -14.77
CA HIS A 204 -5.36 -8.69 -14.30
C HIS A 204 -5.87 -9.47 -15.49
N ASN A 205 -5.91 -10.81 -15.37
CA ASN A 205 -6.19 -11.69 -16.51
C ASN A 205 -7.65 -11.62 -17.01
N ASP A 206 -8.54 -11.01 -16.24
CA ASP A 206 -9.91 -10.69 -16.62
C ASP A 206 -10.01 -9.51 -17.61
N ASN A 207 -8.95 -8.70 -17.71
CA ASN A 207 -8.84 -7.64 -18.71
C ASN A 207 -8.54 -8.24 -20.09
N ARG A 208 -9.61 -8.62 -20.81
CA ARG A 208 -9.53 -9.25 -22.14
C ARG A 208 -8.71 -8.47 -23.16
N GLU A 209 -8.74 -7.15 -23.12
CA GLU A 209 -7.96 -6.31 -24.03
C GLU A 209 -6.47 -6.50 -23.77
N ARG A 210 -6.03 -6.36 -22.52
CA ARG A 210 -4.63 -6.56 -22.12
C ARG A 210 -4.16 -7.99 -22.30
N THR A 211 -5.03 -8.97 -22.02
CA THR A 211 -4.74 -10.38 -22.27
C THR A 211 -4.52 -10.63 -23.76
N GLY A 212 -5.39 -10.12 -24.63
CA GLY A 212 -5.22 -10.22 -26.09
C GLY A 212 -3.97 -9.51 -26.59
N GLU A 213 -3.62 -8.34 -26.05
CA GLU A 213 -2.35 -7.66 -26.33
C GLU A 213 -1.13 -8.50 -25.95
N PHE A 214 -1.18 -9.18 -24.80
CA PHE A 214 -0.11 -10.06 -24.34
C PHE A 214 0.00 -11.32 -25.21
N GLU A 215 -1.11 -12.00 -25.50
CA GLU A 215 -1.14 -13.18 -26.37
C GLU A 215 -0.59 -12.87 -27.77
N ALA A 216 -0.96 -11.73 -28.35
CA ALA A 216 -0.45 -11.28 -29.64
C ALA A 216 1.07 -11.01 -29.64
N ARG A 217 1.67 -10.75 -28.47
CA ARG A 217 3.13 -10.55 -28.33
C ARG A 217 3.90 -11.85 -28.25
N ILE A 218 3.28 -12.92 -27.77
CA ILE A 218 3.95 -14.20 -27.48
C ILE A 218 3.61 -15.31 -28.48
N ASN A 219 2.54 -15.17 -29.27
CA ASN A 219 2.01 -16.22 -30.16
C ASN A 219 2.98 -16.76 -31.21
N THR A 220 4.00 -16.01 -31.62
CA THR A 220 5.03 -16.46 -32.56
C THR A 220 6.31 -16.95 -31.90
N LEU A 221 6.41 -16.83 -30.57
CA LEU A 221 7.62 -17.12 -29.81
C LEU A 221 7.59 -18.57 -29.30
N ALA A 222 8.77 -19.18 -29.17
CA ALA A 222 8.91 -20.44 -28.45
C ALA A 222 8.79 -20.18 -26.95
N GLU A 223 8.11 -21.08 -26.23
CA GLU A 223 7.95 -20.96 -24.78
C GLU A 223 8.77 -22.00 -24.02
N CYS A 224 9.26 -21.61 -22.84
CA CYS A 224 9.74 -22.55 -21.85
C CYS A 224 9.47 -22.06 -20.43
N ARG A 225 9.11 -23.02 -19.57
CA ARG A 225 8.89 -22.76 -18.15
C ARG A 225 10.22 -22.63 -17.44
N VAL A 226 10.28 -21.65 -16.55
CA VAL A 226 11.51 -21.33 -15.83
C VAL A 226 11.24 -21.10 -14.36
N SER A 227 12.25 -21.39 -13.55
CA SER A 227 12.30 -20.99 -12.15
C SER A 227 13.45 -20.03 -11.89
N LEU A 228 13.22 -19.03 -11.06
CA LEU A 228 14.23 -18.07 -10.63
C LEU A 228 15.01 -18.64 -9.43
N SER A 229 16.33 -18.80 -9.58
CA SER A 229 17.20 -19.45 -8.59
C SER A 229 18.47 -18.67 -8.30
#